data_AF-A0A358EK27-F1
#
_entry.id   AF-A0A358EK27-F1
#
_cell.length_a   1.000
_cell.length_b   1.000
_cell.length_c   1.000
_cell.angle_alpha   90.00
_cell.angle_beta   90.00
_cell.angle_gamma   90.00
#
_symmetry.space_group_name_H-M   'P 1'
#
loop_
_entity.id
_entity.type
_entity.pdbx_description
1 polymer ?
#
loop_
_entity_poly.entity_id
_entity_poly.type
_entity_poly.pdbx_seq_one_letter_code
_entity_poly.pdbx_strand_id
1 'polypeptide(L)' 'MKLKKLKFVDTKRYKSGLDMDVKTQLLTVALKPGQKSDDKLIAKGVWDAGYVPVEIYSLRKGKLEVRPFPKLEK' A
#
# COMPACT_ATOMS: atom_id res chain seq x y z
N MET A 1 -5.12 2.25 12.24
CA MET A 1 -5.88 2.66 11.03
C MET A 1 -5.95 1.48 10.08
N LYS A 2 -7.10 1.18 9.48
CA LYS A 2 -7.24 0.04 8.55
C LYS A 2 -7.11 0.52 7.11
N LEU A 3 -6.21 -0.08 6.31
CA LEU A 3 -5.96 0.30 4.91
C LEU A 3 -7.23 0.30 4.06
N LYS A 4 -8.12 -0.69 4.22
CA LYS A 4 -9.39 -0.77 3.48
C LYS A 4 -10.36 0.40 3.69
N LYS A 5 -10.12 1.25 4.72
CA LYS A 5 -10.94 2.45 4.99
C LYS A 5 -10.40 3.71 4.29
N LEU A 6 -9.23 3.65 3.65
CA LEU A 6 -8.64 4.77 2.94
C LEU A 6 -9.47 5.09 1.69
N LYS A 7 -9.80 6.38 1.47
CA LYS A 7 -10.76 6.81 0.43
C LYS A 7 -10.37 6.38 -0.98
N PHE A 8 -9.06 6.30 -1.25
CA PHE A 8 -8.50 5.92 -2.54
C PHE A 8 -8.46 4.41 -2.78
N VAL A 9 -8.76 3.58 -1.78
CA VAL A 9 -8.74 2.11 -1.92
C VAL A 9 -10.01 1.63 -2.58
N ASP A 10 -9.85 0.81 -3.62
CA ASP A 10 -10.96 0.13 -4.28
C ASP A 10 -11.29 -1.19 -3.58
N THR A 11 -12.24 -1.13 -2.65
CA THR A 11 -12.62 -2.29 -1.84
C THR A 11 -13.37 -3.38 -2.63
N LYS A 12 -13.72 -3.14 -3.90
CA LYS A 12 -14.38 -4.16 -4.76
C LYS A 12 -13.39 -5.14 -5.37
N ARG A 13 -12.09 -4.83 -5.37
CA ARG A 13 -11.01 -5.68 -5.90
C ARG A 13 -10.34 -6.46 -4.77
N TYR A 14 -9.75 -7.61 -5.09
CA TYR A 14 -9.07 -8.47 -4.09
C TYR A 14 -9.94 -8.76 -2.85
N LYS A 15 -9.33 -8.97 -1.67
CA LYS A 15 -10.03 -9.12 -0.38
C LYS A 15 -10.21 -7.74 0.28
N SER A 16 -11.25 -7.01 -0.13
CA SER A 16 -11.52 -5.63 0.34
C SER A 16 -10.45 -4.61 -0.04
N GLY A 17 -9.95 -4.70 -1.27
CA GLY A 17 -8.97 -3.78 -1.86
C GLY A 17 -7.52 -4.09 -1.52
N LEU A 18 -7.26 -5.21 -0.84
CA LEU A 18 -5.94 -5.62 -0.39
C LEU A 18 -5.68 -7.07 -0.81
N ASP A 19 -4.44 -7.33 -1.19
CA ASP A 19 -3.90 -8.68 -1.37
C ASP A 19 -2.50 -8.74 -0.76
N MET A 20 -2.16 -9.84 -0.10
CA MET A 20 -0.86 -9.99 0.56
C MET A 20 -0.24 -11.33 0.19
N ASP A 21 0.89 -11.29 -0.50
CA ASP A 21 1.75 -12.45 -0.64
C ASP A 21 2.55 -12.60 0.66
N VAL A 22 2.21 -13.62 1.44
CA VAL A 22 2.82 -13.88 2.75
C VAL A 22 4.27 -14.38 2.61
N LYS A 23 4.62 -15.03 1.49
CA LYS A 23 5.98 -15.57 1.28
C LYS A 23 6.98 -14.44 1.09
N THR A 24 6.59 -13.41 0.34
CA THR A 24 7.44 -12.25 0.06
C THR A 24 7.11 -11.03 0.92
N GLN A 25 6.09 -11.13 1.78
CA GLN A 25 5.52 -10.01 2.55
C GLN A 25 5.14 -8.80 1.67
N LEU A 26 4.68 -9.07 0.45
CA LEU A 26 4.30 -8.03 -0.50
C LEU A 26 2.81 -7.70 -0.37
N LEU A 27 2.51 -6.50 0.09
CA LEU A 27 1.15 -5.98 0.16
C LEU A 27 0.79 -5.21 -1.11
N THR A 28 -0.22 -5.70 -1.82
CA THR A 28 -0.84 -5.02 -2.96
C THR A 28 -2.07 -4.27 -2.50
N VAL A 29 -2.15 -2.97 -2.83
CA VAL A 29 -3.30 -2.11 -2.55
C VAL A 29 -3.98 -1.72 -3.85
N ALA A 30 -5.25 -2.11 -4.02
CA ALA A 30 -6.04 -1.67 -5.17
C ALA A 30 -6.41 -0.20 -5.04
N LEU A 31 -6.04 0.61 -6.04
CA LEU A 31 -6.45 2.00 -6.13
C LEU A 31 -7.72 2.13 -6.99
N LYS A 32 -8.61 3.03 -6.60
CA LYS A 32 -9.73 3.46 -7.44
C LYS A 32 -9.19 4.14 -8.72
N PRO A 33 -9.92 4.04 -9.85
CA PRO A 33 -9.52 4.71 -11.08
C PRO A 33 -9.25 6.21 -10.88
N GLY A 34 -8.11 6.70 -11.38
CA GLY A 34 -7.71 8.10 -11.31
C GLY A 34 -7.30 8.64 -9.93
N GLN A 35 -7.37 7.82 -8.87
CA GLN A 35 -6.94 8.24 -7.52
C GLN A 35 -5.44 8.04 -7.33
N LYS A 36 -4.82 8.98 -6.62
CA LYS A 36 -3.44 8.85 -6.14
C LYS A 36 -3.46 8.24 -4.74
N SER A 37 -2.47 7.40 -4.44
CA SER A 37 -2.23 6.90 -3.08
C SER A 37 -1.63 8.01 -2.20
N ASP A 38 -1.76 7.83 -0.89
CA ASP A 38 -1.01 8.58 0.11
C ASP A 38 -0.06 7.62 0.84
N ASP A 39 1.23 7.76 0.56
CA ASP A 39 2.27 6.87 1.07
C ASP A 39 2.38 6.92 2.61
N LYS A 40 2.11 8.07 3.23
CA LYS A 40 2.16 8.22 4.70
C LYS A 40 0.99 7.47 5.35
N LEU A 41 -0.20 7.58 4.77
CA LEU A 41 -1.37 6.86 5.25
C LEU A 41 -1.23 5.35 5.04
N ILE A 42 -0.63 4.92 3.92
CA ILE A 42 -0.33 3.50 3.70
C ILE A 42 0.68 3.01 4.74
N ALA A 43 1.81 3.70 4.90
CA ALA A 43 2.83 3.36 5.88
C ALA A 43 2.24 3.21 7.29
N LYS A 44 1.42 4.18 7.72
CA LYS A 44 0.74 4.12 9.01
C LYS A 44 -0.20 2.91 9.10
N GLY A 45 -0.95 2.59 8.04
CA GLY A 45 -1.84 1.44 8.02
C GLY A 45 -1.10 0.10 8.11
N VAL A 46 0.09 0.00 7.50
CA VAL A 46 1.00 -1.15 7.60
C VAL A 46 1.57 -1.27 9.02
N TRP A 47 2.06 -0.16 9.58
CA TRP A 47 2.58 -0.10 10.95
C TRP A 47 1.53 -0.49 11.99
N ASP A 48 0.33 0.10 11.90
CA ASP A 48 -0.79 -0.21 12.81
C ASP A 48 -1.26 -1.67 12.69
N ALA A 49 -0.90 -2.38 11.62
CA ALA A 49 -1.15 -3.80 11.43
C ALA A 49 -0.03 -4.72 11.94
N GLY A 50 1.04 -4.14 12.53
CA GLY A 50 2.16 -4.89 13.11
C GLY A 50 3.30 -5.19 12.13
N TYR A 51 3.32 -4.57 10.95
CA TYR A 51 4.37 -4.74 9.94
C TYR A 51 5.23 -3.49 9.82
N VAL A 52 6.46 -3.65 9.35
CA VAL A 52 7.35 -2.52 9.05
C VAL A 52 7.24 -2.18 7.56
N PRO A 53 6.77 -0.98 7.18
CA PRO A 53 6.79 -0.55 5.78
C PRO A 53 8.23 -0.26 5.34
N VAL A 54 8.71 -0.96 4.31
CA VAL A 54 10.11 -0.85 3.83
C VAL A 54 10.18 -0.12 2.48
N GLU A 55 9.62 -0.72 1.43
CA GLU A 55 9.69 -0.22 0.06
C GLU A 55 8.30 -0.09 -0.58
N ILE A 56 8.19 0.88 -1.48
CA ILE A 56 7.05 1.09 -2.38
C ILE A 56 7.48 0.69 -3.78
N TYR A 57 6.73 -0.24 -4.36
CA TYR A 57 6.89 -0.69 -5.75
C TYR A 57 5.83 -0.01 -6.62
N SER A 58 6.25 0.63 -7.72
CA SER A 58 5.36 1.27 -8.68
C SER A 58 5.72 0.87 -10.11
N LEU A 59 4.75 0.36 -10.86
CA LEU A 59 4.95 0.06 -12.27
C LEU A 59 4.61 1.29 -13.12
N ARG A 60 5.60 1.91 -13.76
CA ARG A 60 5.41 3.06 -14.65
C ARG A 60 5.98 2.76 -16.03
N LYS A 61 5.12 2.82 -17.06
CA LYS A 61 5.49 2.56 -18.47
C LYS A 61 6.28 1.24 -18.64
N GLY A 62 5.88 0.19 -17.93
CA GLY A 62 6.53 -1.12 -17.95
C GLY A 62 7.84 -1.22 -17.15
N LYS A 63 8.29 -0.15 -16.49
CA LYS A 63 9.45 -0.16 -15.60
C LYS A 63 9.00 -0.22 -14.14
N LEU A 64 9.62 -1.11 -13.38
CA LEU A 64 9.46 -1.17 -11.93
C LEU A 64 10.30 -0.07 -11.29
N GLU A 65 9.66 0.89 -10.65
CA GLU A 65 10.28 1.89 -9.79
C GLU A 65 10.17 1.43 -8.34
N VAL A 66 11.29 1.45 -7.62
CA VAL A 66 11.38 1.12 -6.20
C VAL A 66 11.83 2.35 -5.44
N ARG A 67 11.16 2.65 -4.33
CA ARG A 67 11.52 3.78 -3.46
C ARG A 67 11.17 3.47 -2.00
N PRO A 68 11.96 3.92 -1.03
CA PRO A 68 11.68 3.66 0.38
C PRO A 68 10.40 4.37 0.82
N PHE A 69 9.70 3.80 1.80
CA PHE A 69 8.65 4.53 2.51
C PHE A 69 9.25 5.74 3.26
N PRO A 70 8.49 6.84 3.40
CA PRO A 70 8.89 7.91 4.30
C PRO A 70 9.08 7.34 5.71
N LYS A 71 10.16 7.73 6.39
CA LYS A 71 10.34 7.36 7.81
C LYS A 71 9.13 7.87 8.59
N LEU A 72 8.44 6.94 9.24
CA LEU A 72 7.43 7.30 10.24
C LEU A 72 8.21 7.74 11.49
N GLU A 73 8.21 9.03 11.78
CA GLU A 73 8.67 9.52 13.09
C GLU A 73 7.71 8.96 14.15
N LYS A 74 8.30 8.45 15.25
CA LYS A 74 7.56 7.84 16.36
C LYS A 74 6.72 8.88 17.11
#